data_AF-A0A2P6VFC9-F1
#
_entry.id   AF-A0A2P6VFC9-F1
#
_cell.length_a   1.000
_cell.length_b   1.000
_cell.length_c   1.000
_cell.angle_alpha   90.00
_cell.angle_beta   90.00
_cell.angle_gamma   90.00
#
_symmetry.space_group_name_H-M   'P 1'
#
loop_
_entity.id
_entity.type
_entity.pdbx_description
1 polymer ?
#
loop_
_entity_poly.entity_id
_entity_poly.type
_entity_poly.pdbx_seq_one_letter_code
_entity_poly.pdbx_strand_id
1 'polypeptide(L)'
;MASLPSDPVFEIVSEEVVHKRYVTMYNRAVKFPPTDGQAEGPTYEYDVAGHPQADFHFSVTFPFHAGGPGGGSVTLLHEYAQGVNKMMWCLPTGGFDPRKHTSYEACAKAELSEEAHLAGGAWHPLLPEGHPGFAEIKWGRNRFHAFLCVDPAVDEQPGARDREEFIRVVRVSVAELRALMLGGDMLLPSITTCFLALERLQGLGLLGDGQAAAGQQEGAGTAAQQGLAEQQQQQEGGPPCSVAAMGRAQRTHRSTDGSAVQQAQDMIAAATGGDGDLQLTVRSARPLTSLWAGYGTITEVETDDNEALIVKEVHPPASSGVSHERKLRSYQVEAAFYEQVSPRLPASVACRLPHCLGVHSTLRLDGGDAGGMQLVMKDLRGAFPRSCGSLDEAHTKAALSWLAAFHAACWGADAAALGLWPTGCYWHLETRLEELQDIGRDWRALQAAAHDLDARLKASPWQTLCHGDFKTANLLFGEAPRGGGGAALPACAAYDLQYCGGGSGLKDVVYLLASGVSSRLLGSPEGEAALLRHYHAELVAGLRQLAAGGSGGGGGGQGDCVGCPAKAAQAVEGYTFEALQADFKLALLDYVRFMAGWGFWGNTSWASARARTFLADLALA
;
A
#
# COMPACT_ATOMS: atom_id res chain seq x y z
N MET A 1 -33.06 12.32 -32.41
CA MET A 1 -32.21 11.11 -32.31
C MET A 1 -32.49 10.26 -33.52
N ALA A 2 -31.47 9.88 -34.29
CA ALA A 2 -31.62 8.85 -35.32
C ALA A 2 -32.16 7.56 -34.65
N SER A 3 -33.07 6.83 -35.29
CA SER A 3 -33.56 5.56 -34.75
C SER A 3 -32.35 4.63 -34.60
N LEU A 4 -31.98 4.30 -33.36
CA LEU A 4 -31.01 3.26 -33.12
C LEU A 4 -31.53 1.96 -33.77
N PRO A 5 -30.66 1.16 -34.41
CA PRO A 5 -31.07 -0.16 -34.89
C PRO A 5 -31.63 -0.97 -33.71
N SER A 6 -32.60 -1.85 -34.00
CA SER A 6 -33.13 -2.77 -32.98
C SER A 6 -31.99 -3.61 -32.40
N ASP A 7 -31.97 -3.75 -31.07
CA ASP A 7 -30.98 -4.59 -30.41
C ASP A 7 -31.04 -6.03 -30.96
N PRO A 8 -29.88 -6.66 -31.21
CA PRO A 8 -29.86 -8.06 -31.57
C PRO A 8 -30.46 -8.91 -30.45
N VAL A 9 -31.21 -9.95 -30.84
CA VAL A 9 -31.78 -10.92 -29.90
C VAL A 9 -30.73 -11.97 -29.57
N PHE A 10 -30.48 -12.19 -28.29
CA PHE A 10 -29.67 -13.27 -27.76
C PHE A 10 -30.59 -14.31 -27.11
N GLU A 11 -30.53 -15.56 -27.57
CA GLU A 11 -31.40 -16.63 -27.09
C GLU A 11 -30.69 -17.41 -25.97
N ILE A 12 -31.34 -17.55 -24.81
CA ILE A 12 -30.86 -18.44 -23.75
C ILE A 12 -31.27 -19.86 -24.12
N VAL A 13 -30.30 -20.70 -24.49
CA VAL A 13 -30.50 -22.09 -24.91
C VAL A 13 -30.68 -23.01 -23.71
N SER A 14 -29.87 -22.82 -22.67
CA SER A 14 -29.98 -23.55 -21.40
C SER A 14 -29.50 -22.69 -20.25
N GLU A 15 -29.99 -23.01 -19.05
CA GLU A 15 -29.55 -22.39 -17.82
C GLU A 15 -29.61 -23.41 -16.67
N GLU A 16 -28.47 -23.68 -16.06
CA GLU A 16 -28.32 -24.69 -15.01
C GLU A 16 -27.66 -24.10 -13.77
N VAL A 17 -28.15 -24.43 -12.58
CA VAL A 17 -27.54 -24.00 -11.31
C VAL A 17 -26.26 -24.81 -11.08
N VAL A 18 -25.12 -24.14 -11.06
CA VAL A 18 -23.80 -24.76 -10.79
C VAL A 18 -23.36 -24.59 -9.34
N HIS A 19 -23.81 -23.55 -8.66
CA HIS A 19 -23.54 -23.33 -7.23
C HIS A 19 -24.68 -22.57 -6.56
N LYS A 20 -24.98 -22.90 -5.30
CA LYS A 20 -26.00 -22.21 -4.50
C LYS A 20 -25.60 -22.14 -3.04
N ARG A 21 -25.41 -20.91 -2.54
CA ARG A 21 -25.24 -20.61 -1.11
C ARG A 21 -25.83 -19.23 -0.79
N TYR A 22 -24.98 -18.20 -0.65
CA TYR A 22 -25.40 -16.80 -0.46
C TYR A 22 -25.88 -16.17 -1.77
N VAL A 23 -25.09 -16.35 -2.83
CA VAL A 23 -25.48 -16.05 -4.22
C VAL A 23 -25.63 -17.37 -4.98
N THR A 24 -26.52 -17.41 -5.97
CA THR A 24 -26.67 -18.55 -6.88
C THR A 24 -25.90 -18.27 -8.16
N MET A 25 -25.06 -19.22 -8.57
CA MET A 25 -24.34 -19.21 -9.84
C MET A 25 -25.02 -20.16 -10.82
N TYR A 26 -25.14 -19.70 -12.06
CA TYR A 26 -25.71 -20.44 -13.18
C TYR A 26 -24.67 -20.60 -14.29
N ASN A 27 -24.62 -21.77 -14.93
CA ASN A 27 -24.07 -21.90 -16.27
C ASN A 27 -25.21 -21.57 -17.26
N ARG A 28 -25.06 -20.48 -18.02
CA ARG A 28 -26.04 -20.05 -19.03
C ARG A 28 -25.44 -20.18 -20.42
N ALA A 29 -26.00 -21.06 -21.24
CA ALA A 29 -25.68 -21.15 -22.66
C ALA A 29 -26.53 -20.14 -23.45
N VAL A 30 -25.88 -19.27 -24.22
CA VAL A 30 -26.51 -18.19 -25.00
C VAL A 30 -26.13 -18.33 -26.47
N LYS A 31 -27.13 -18.46 -27.34
CA LYS A 31 -26.99 -18.42 -28.80
C LYS A 31 -27.00 -16.98 -29.27
N PHE A 32 -25.93 -16.61 -29.96
CA PHE A 32 -25.75 -15.28 -30.53
C PHE A 32 -26.52 -15.15 -31.85
N PRO A 33 -26.86 -13.93 -32.29
CA PRO A 33 -27.38 -13.72 -33.63
C PRO A 33 -26.37 -14.21 -34.69
N PRO A 34 -26.83 -14.67 -35.87
CA PRO A 34 -25.94 -15.04 -36.96
C PRO A 34 -25.06 -13.85 -37.38
N THR A 35 -23.77 -14.12 -37.65
CA THR A 35 -22.88 -13.16 -38.31
C THR A 35 -22.96 -13.31 -39.82
N ASP A 36 -22.58 -12.28 -40.59
CA ASP A 36 -22.64 -12.28 -42.05
C ASP A 36 -22.07 -13.57 -42.66
N GLY A 37 -22.91 -14.27 -43.43
CA GLY A 37 -22.55 -15.53 -44.11
C GLY A 37 -22.81 -16.81 -43.30
N GLN A 38 -23.32 -16.75 -42.07
CA GLN A 38 -23.71 -17.92 -41.28
C GLN A 38 -25.23 -18.06 -41.18
N ALA A 39 -25.74 -19.30 -41.28
CA ALA A 39 -27.17 -19.61 -41.14
C ALA A 39 -27.64 -19.58 -39.68
N GLU A 40 -26.75 -19.87 -38.74
CA GLU A 40 -26.99 -19.83 -37.30
C GLU A 40 -25.81 -19.15 -36.60
N GLY A 41 -26.07 -18.44 -35.51
CA GLY A 41 -25.01 -17.86 -34.69
C GLY A 41 -24.43 -18.85 -33.67
N PRO A 42 -23.21 -18.59 -33.18
CA PRO A 42 -22.53 -19.45 -32.22
C PRO A 42 -23.21 -19.43 -30.83
N THR A 43 -23.04 -20.52 -30.08
CA THR A 43 -23.47 -20.61 -28.67
C THR A 43 -22.27 -20.50 -27.74
N TYR A 44 -22.39 -19.70 -26.68
CA TYR A 44 -21.38 -19.53 -25.65
C TYR A 44 -21.96 -19.78 -24.26
N GLU A 45 -21.15 -20.33 -23.36
CA GLU A 45 -21.50 -20.56 -21.96
C GLU A 45 -20.93 -19.45 -21.07
N TYR A 46 -21.71 -19.02 -20.08
CA TYR A 46 -21.34 -17.97 -19.14
C TYR A 46 -21.68 -18.34 -17.71
N ASP A 47 -20.77 -17.98 -16.80
CA ASP A 47 -21.08 -17.88 -15.38
C ASP A 47 -21.95 -16.66 -15.13
N VAL A 48 -23.16 -16.88 -14.60
CA VAL A 48 -24.12 -15.82 -14.29
C VAL A 48 -24.47 -15.88 -12.81
N ALA A 49 -24.41 -14.75 -12.12
CA ALA A 49 -24.71 -14.63 -10.69
C ALA A 49 -26.12 -14.06 -10.45
N GLY A 50 -26.80 -14.49 -9.38
CA GLY A 50 -28.06 -13.87 -8.96
C GLY A 50 -28.58 -14.34 -7.61
N HIS A 51 -29.53 -13.59 -7.06
CA HIS A 51 -30.17 -13.88 -5.78
C HIS A 51 -31.65 -14.28 -5.96
N PRO A 52 -31.95 -15.53 -6.35
CA PRO A 52 -33.32 -15.96 -6.66
C PRO A 52 -34.28 -15.88 -5.47
N GLN A 53 -33.78 -15.93 -4.23
CA GLN A 53 -34.62 -15.76 -3.04
C GLN A 53 -35.12 -14.32 -2.86
N ALA A 54 -34.41 -13.36 -3.47
CA ALA A 54 -34.80 -11.96 -3.49
C ALA A 54 -35.53 -11.60 -4.80
N ASP A 55 -36.00 -12.62 -5.55
CA ASP A 55 -36.56 -12.49 -6.90
C ASP A 55 -35.65 -11.69 -7.85
N PHE A 56 -34.33 -11.78 -7.65
CA PHE A 56 -33.32 -10.99 -8.38
C PHE A 56 -33.52 -9.46 -8.25
N HIS A 57 -34.19 -9.01 -7.20
CA HIS A 57 -34.45 -7.61 -6.94
C HIS A 57 -34.00 -7.17 -5.55
N PHE A 58 -33.54 -5.93 -5.45
CA PHE A 58 -33.20 -5.29 -4.18
C PHE A 58 -33.47 -3.79 -4.26
N SER A 59 -33.57 -3.13 -3.10
CA SER A 59 -33.86 -1.71 -3.01
C SER A 59 -32.68 -0.96 -2.41
N VAL A 60 -32.44 0.27 -2.86
CA VAL A 60 -31.38 1.16 -2.37
C VAL A 60 -32.00 2.50 -2.01
N THR A 61 -31.81 2.96 -0.77
CA THR A 61 -32.44 4.19 -0.25
C THR A 61 -31.42 5.29 -0.02
N PHE A 62 -31.67 6.50 -0.51
CA PHE A 62 -30.91 7.70 -0.20
C PHE A 62 -31.61 8.49 0.94
N PRO A 63 -31.14 8.43 2.19
CA PRO A 63 -31.75 9.13 3.31
C PRO A 63 -31.14 10.54 3.48
N PHE A 64 -31.85 11.54 2.96
CA PHE A 64 -31.44 12.94 3.00
C PHE A 64 -32.07 13.67 4.19
N HIS A 65 -31.29 14.50 4.87
CA HIS A 65 -31.72 15.36 5.97
C HIS A 65 -31.58 16.81 5.51
N ALA A 66 -32.71 17.46 5.29
CA ALA A 66 -32.80 18.85 4.87
C ALA A 66 -32.43 19.79 6.02
N GLY A 67 -31.75 20.89 5.67
CA GLY A 67 -31.27 21.87 6.64
C GLY A 67 -29.94 21.46 7.31
N GLY A 68 -29.04 22.43 7.45
CA GLY A 68 -27.68 22.24 7.98
C GLY A 68 -26.63 23.03 7.16
N PRO A 69 -25.39 23.15 7.65
CA PRO A 69 -24.30 23.79 6.92
C PRO A 69 -24.07 23.09 5.57
N GLY A 70 -24.01 23.84 4.46
CA GLY A 70 -23.67 23.29 3.14
C GLY A 70 -24.81 22.63 2.36
N GLY A 71 -26.08 22.86 2.73
CA GLY A 71 -27.24 22.43 1.93
C GLY A 71 -27.84 21.07 2.30
N GLY A 72 -27.56 20.55 3.50
CA GLY A 72 -28.13 19.30 4.03
C GLY A 72 -27.09 18.19 4.23
N SER A 73 -27.56 17.05 4.72
CA SER A 73 -26.69 15.89 5.01
C SER A 73 -27.35 14.57 4.62
N VAL A 74 -26.56 13.51 4.51
CA VAL A 74 -26.99 12.18 4.07
C VAL A 74 -26.56 11.16 5.11
N THR A 75 -27.44 10.24 5.47
CA THR A 75 -27.03 9.06 6.25
C THR A 75 -26.47 8.01 5.30
N LEU A 76 -25.24 7.57 5.55
CA LEU A 76 -24.58 6.46 4.89
C LEU A 76 -24.39 5.31 5.86
N LEU A 77 -24.19 4.13 5.29
CA LEU A 77 -23.67 2.96 5.99
C LEU A 77 -22.20 2.79 5.62
N HIS A 78 -21.38 2.46 6.62
CA HIS A 78 -20.05 1.93 6.41
C HIS A 78 -20.11 0.47 6.86
N GLU A 79 -20.13 -0.43 5.90
CA GLU A 79 -20.51 -1.83 6.06
C GLU A 79 -19.42 -2.77 5.53
N TYR A 80 -19.25 -3.92 6.16
CA TYR A 80 -18.33 -4.95 5.66
C TYR A 80 -18.84 -5.59 4.36
N ALA A 81 -18.15 -5.33 3.25
CA ALA A 81 -18.42 -5.94 1.95
C ALA A 81 -17.52 -7.15 1.71
N GLN A 82 -18.12 -8.33 1.58
CA GLN A 82 -17.42 -9.62 1.51
C GLN A 82 -16.59 -9.77 0.23
N GLY A 83 -17.09 -9.25 -0.90
CA GLY A 83 -16.42 -9.40 -2.20
C GLY A 83 -15.04 -8.74 -2.27
N VAL A 84 -14.90 -7.56 -1.65
CA VAL A 84 -13.62 -6.82 -1.51
C VAL A 84 -12.96 -7.02 -0.15
N ASN A 85 -13.58 -7.80 0.73
CA ASN A 85 -13.12 -8.12 2.09
C ASN A 85 -12.72 -6.89 2.93
N LYS A 86 -13.53 -5.82 2.90
CA LYS A 86 -13.29 -4.60 3.68
C LYS A 86 -14.57 -3.82 3.97
N MET A 87 -14.47 -2.84 4.85
CA MET A 87 -15.55 -1.87 5.06
C MET A 87 -15.69 -0.98 3.82
N MET A 88 -16.89 -0.86 3.29
CA MET A 88 -17.28 -0.06 2.13
C MET A 88 -18.38 0.91 2.51
N TRP A 89 -18.44 2.03 1.81
CA TRP A 89 -19.55 2.96 1.88
C TRP A 89 -20.72 2.43 1.05
N CYS A 90 -21.90 2.41 1.64
CA CYS A 90 -23.13 2.07 0.95
C CYS A 90 -24.27 2.95 1.48
N LEU A 91 -25.33 2.97 0.69
CA LEU A 91 -26.64 3.42 1.12
C LEU A 91 -27.38 2.23 1.72
N PRO A 92 -28.38 2.44 2.59
CA PRO A 92 -29.25 1.37 3.05
C PRO A 92 -29.80 0.55 1.88
N THR A 93 -29.56 -0.76 1.89
CA THR A 93 -29.72 -1.66 0.75
C THR A 93 -30.13 -3.06 1.22
N GLY A 94 -31.21 -3.59 0.68
CA GLY A 94 -31.54 -5.00 0.95
C GLY A 94 -32.50 -5.66 -0.02
N GLY A 95 -32.55 -6.98 0.11
CA GLY A 95 -33.14 -7.90 -0.86
C GLY A 95 -34.67 -7.91 -0.82
N PHE A 96 -35.30 -7.90 -1.99
CA PHE A 96 -36.74 -7.98 -2.09
C PHE A 96 -37.25 -9.41 -1.83
N ASP A 97 -37.69 -9.72 -0.61
CA ASP A 97 -38.41 -10.97 -0.33
C ASP A 97 -39.92 -10.80 -0.59
N PRO A 98 -40.50 -11.43 -1.63
CA PRO A 98 -41.93 -11.29 -1.95
C PRO A 98 -42.86 -11.87 -0.87
N ARG A 99 -42.33 -12.61 0.11
CA ARG A 99 -43.10 -13.11 1.27
C ARG A 99 -43.19 -12.06 2.38
N LYS A 100 -42.24 -11.13 2.45
CA LYS A 100 -42.14 -10.09 3.48
C LYS A 100 -42.58 -8.72 2.97
N HIS A 101 -42.28 -8.41 1.71
CA HIS A 101 -42.39 -7.08 1.14
C HIS A 101 -43.53 -7.02 0.11
N THR A 102 -44.42 -6.03 0.25
CA THR A 102 -45.54 -5.81 -0.68
C THR A 102 -45.14 -5.00 -1.92
N SER A 103 -43.98 -4.32 -1.87
CA SER A 103 -43.41 -3.54 -2.97
C SER A 103 -41.91 -3.32 -2.75
N TYR A 104 -41.20 -2.84 -3.78
CA TYR A 104 -39.80 -2.42 -3.65
C TYR A 104 -39.63 -1.26 -2.66
N GLU A 105 -40.62 -0.36 -2.57
CA GLU A 105 -40.62 0.71 -1.57
C GLU A 105 -40.83 0.17 -0.15
N ALA A 106 -41.67 -0.85 0.03
CA ALA A 106 -41.85 -1.51 1.33
C ALA A 106 -40.56 -2.21 1.78
N CYS A 107 -39.84 -2.85 0.86
CA CYS A 107 -38.50 -3.37 1.09
C CYS A 107 -37.54 -2.24 1.50
N ALA A 108 -37.46 -1.17 0.71
CA ALA A 108 -36.60 -0.02 0.98
C ALA A 108 -36.83 0.60 2.38
N LYS A 109 -38.09 0.64 2.84
CA LYS A 109 -38.48 1.11 4.18
C LYS A 109 -38.04 0.18 5.30
N ALA A 110 -38.19 -1.13 5.11
CA ALA A 110 -37.75 -2.13 6.08
C ALA A 110 -36.23 -2.05 6.28
N GLU A 111 -35.48 -2.05 5.18
CA GLU A 111 -34.00 -1.99 5.20
C GLU A 111 -33.49 -0.66 5.78
N LEU A 112 -34.17 0.46 5.50
CA LEU A 112 -33.82 1.74 6.13
C LEU A 112 -33.97 1.70 7.67
N SER A 113 -35.02 1.03 8.17
CA SER A 113 -35.24 0.84 9.61
C SER A 113 -34.20 -0.12 10.20
N GLU A 114 -33.99 -1.28 9.58
CA GLU A 114 -33.08 -2.34 10.04
C GLU A 114 -31.61 -1.87 10.03
N GLU A 115 -31.13 -1.33 8.92
CA GLU A 115 -29.72 -1.01 8.74
C GLU A 115 -29.34 0.38 9.26
N ALA A 116 -30.18 1.40 9.01
CA ALA A 116 -29.85 2.78 9.37
C ALA A 116 -30.51 3.25 10.68
N HIS A 117 -31.45 2.47 11.23
CA HIS A 117 -32.30 2.86 12.37
C HIS A 117 -33.08 4.15 12.10
N LEU A 118 -33.61 4.27 10.87
CA LEU A 118 -34.36 5.43 10.42
C LEU A 118 -35.71 5.03 9.84
N ALA A 119 -36.73 5.84 10.09
CA ALA A 119 -38.09 5.61 9.60
C ALA A 119 -38.81 6.93 9.28
N GLY A 120 -39.98 6.83 8.65
CA GLY A 120 -40.76 8.01 8.24
C GLY A 120 -40.14 8.73 7.03
N GLY A 121 -40.22 10.05 7.02
CA GLY A 121 -39.76 10.90 5.91
C GLY A 121 -40.68 10.90 4.68
N ALA A 122 -40.38 11.78 3.72
CA ALA A 122 -41.04 11.83 2.42
C ALA A 122 -40.32 10.94 1.40
N TRP A 123 -41.03 9.96 0.86
CA TRP A 123 -40.48 8.97 -0.06
C TRP A 123 -40.70 9.36 -1.52
N HIS A 124 -39.64 9.28 -2.32
CA HIS A 124 -39.64 9.59 -3.73
C HIS A 124 -38.98 8.43 -4.50
N PRO A 125 -39.72 7.67 -5.31
CA PRO A 125 -39.12 6.77 -6.28
C PRO A 125 -38.23 7.55 -7.25
N LEU A 126 -37.03 7.06 -7.51
CA LEU A 126 -36.08 7.67 -8.46
C LEU A 126 -36.19 7.06 -9.87
N LEU A 127 -37.13 6.13 -10.04
CA LEU A 127 -37.45 5.48 -11.31
C LEU A 127 -38.92 5.68 -11.67
N PRO A 128 -39.27 5.76 -12.97
CA PRO A 128 -40.65 5.78 -13.42
C PRO A 128 -41.43 4.52 -12.99
N GLU A 129 -42.75 4.63 -12.91
CA GLU A 129 -43.63 3.49 -12.68
C GLU A 129 -43.44 2.41 -13.77
N GLY A 130 -43.36 1.15 -13.35
CA GLY A 130 -43.14 0.02 -14.25
C GLY A 130 -41.70 -0.17 -14.74
N HIS A 131 -40.74 0.69 -14.31
CA HIS A 131 -39.33 0.50 -14.65
C HIS A 131 -38.77 -0.80 -14.03
N PRO A 132 -38.03 -1.63 -14.78
CA PRO A 132 -37.54 -2.93 -14.29
C PRO A 132 -36.34 -2.83 -13.33
N GLY A 133 -36.03 -1.67 -12.77
CA GLY A 133 -34.79 -1.40 -12.02
C GLY A 133 -33.53 -1.20 -12.88
N PHE A 134 -32.38 -0.97 -12.26
CA PHE A 134 -31.06 -0.94 -12.92
C PHE A 134 -30.40 -2.30 -12.84
N ALA A 135 -29.73 -2.76 -13.90
CA ALA A 135 -28.90 -3.95 -13.83
C ALA A 135 -27.71 -3.71 -12.87
N GLU A 136 -27.44 -4.66 -11.98
CA GLU A 136 -26.36 -4.55 -11.00
C GLU A 136 -24.97 -4.58 -11.67
N ILE A 137 -24.69 -5.63 -12.45
CA ILE A 137 -23.43 -5.86 -13.16
C ILE A 137 -23.67 -6.67 -14.44
N LYS A 138 -22.69 -6.67 -15.36
CA LYS A 138 -22.75 -7.36 -16.68
C LYS A 138 -23.10 -8.85 -16.57
N TRP A 139 -22.54 -9.55 -15.58
CA TRP A 139 -22.69 -10.99 -15.38
C TRP A 139 -23.72 -11.32 -14.29
N GLY A 140 -24.58 -10.35 -13.93
CA GLY A 140 -25.58 -10.47 -12.86
C GLY A 140 -27.00 -10.49 -13.41
N ARG A 141 -27.88 -11.23 -12.75
CA ARG A 141 -29.33 -11.19 -12.96
C ARG A 141 -30.01 -10.10 -12.15
N ASN A 142 -29.36 -9.66 -11.08
CA ASN A 142 -29.99 -8.79 -10.11
C ASN A 142 -30.25 -7.40 -10.67
N ARG A 143 -31.35 -6.80 -10.23
CA ARG A 143 -31.77 -5.47 -10.58
C ARG A 143 -32.19 -4.68 -9.35
N PHE A 144 -31.72 -3.44 -9.22
CA PHE A 144 -32.03 -2.62 -8.06
C PHE A 144 -32.98 -1.46 -8.35
N HIS A 145 -33.74 -1.07 -7.33
CA HIS A 145 -34.68 0.05 -7.36
C HIS A 145 -34.23 1.13 -6.39
N ALA A 146 -34.13 2.36 -6.89
CA ALA A 146 -33.56 3.48 -6.15
C ALA A 146 -34.67 4.39 -5.58
N PHE A 147 -34.52 4.77 -4.31
CA PHE A 147 -35.45 5.66 -3.60
C PHE A 147 -34.71 6.81 -2.94
N LEU A 148 -35.37 7.97 -2.85
CA LEU A 148 -34.96 9.09 -2.01
C LEU A 148 -35.95 9.20 -0.84
N CYS A 149 -35.44 9.24 0.38
CA CYS A 149 -36.22 9.52 1.59
C CYS A 149 -35.73 10.84 2.20
N VAL A 150 -36.59 11.86 2.22
CA VAL A 150 -36.28 13.19 2.75
C VAL A 150 -36.79 13.30 4.18
N ASP A 151 -35.92 13.76 5.07
CA ASP A 151 -36.14 13.96 6.50
C ASP A 151 -36.64 12.70 7.25
N PRO A 152 -35.98 11.54 7.10
CA PRO A 152 -36.29 10.40 7.95
C PRO A 152 -35.89 10.67 9.40
N ALA A 153 -36.74 10.24 10.33
CA ALA A 153 -36.52 10.35 11.77
C ALA A 153 -35.85 9.08 12.33
N VAL A 154 -35.34 9.17 13.55
CA VAL A 154 -34.84 7.99 14.29
C VAL A 154 -35.99 7.02 14.50
N ASP A 155 -35.78 5.75 14.16
CA ASP A 155 -36.69 4.68 14.52
C ASP A 155 -36.43 4.26 15.97
N GLU A 156 -37.44 4.37 16.83
CA GLU A 156 -37.33 3.97 18.24
C GLU A 156 -37.36 2.45 18.42
N GLN A 157 -37.85 1.72 17.41
CA GLN A 157 -37.98 0.27 17.43
C GLN A 157 -37.50 -0.31 16.10
N PRO A 158 -36.20 -0.13 15.76
CA PRO A 158 -35.67 -0.62 14.49
C PRO A 158 -35.78 -2.14 14.41
N GLY A 159 -35.99 -2.65 13.19
CA GLY A 159 -35.86 -4.07 12.93
C GLY A 159 -34.46 -4.59 13.28
N ALA A 160 -34.34 -5.89 13.50
CA ALA A 160 -33.04 -6.49 13.82
C ALA A 160 -32.24 -6.69 12.53
N ARG A 161 -31.01 -6.17 12.51
CA ARG A 161 -30.00 -6.49 11.50
C ARG A 161 -29.69 -7.98 11.46
N ASP A 162 -29.30 -8.46 10.29
CA ASP A 162 -28.83 -9.83 10.13
C ASP A 162 -27.51 -10.07 10.89
N ARG A 163 -27.27 -11.32 11.31
CA ARG A 163 -26.17 -11.64 12.25
C ARG A 163 -24.79 -11.35 11.65
N GLU A 164 -24.68 -11.42 10.34
CA GLU A 164 -23.49 -11.15 9.53
C GLU A 164 -23.26 -9.66 9.25
N GLU A 165 -24.25 -8.81 9.46
CA GLU A 165 -24.17 -7.39 9.12
C GLU A 165 -23.32 -6.62 10.13
N PHE A 166 -22.13 -6.24 9.70
CA PHE A 166 -21.26 -5.35 10.46
C PHE A 166 -21.34 -3.93 9.90
N ILE A 167 -22.30 -3.16 10.43
CA ILE A 167 -22.67 -1.83 9.91
C ILE A 167 -22.40 -0.73 10.93
N ARG A 168 -21.75 0.36 10.47
CA ARG A 168 -21.68 1.66 11.17
C ARG A 168 -22.49 2.69 10.41
N VAL A 169 -23.41 3.35 11.11
CA VAL A 169 -24.23 4.43 10.54
C VAL A 169 -23.48 5.75 10.68
N VAL A 170 -23.32 6.49 9.58
CA VAL A 170 -22.54 7.72 9.53
C VAL A 170 -23.35 8.81 8.82
N ARG A 171 -23.37 10.03 9.35
CA ARG A 171 -23.98 11.18 8.68
C ARG A 171 -22.91 12.08 8.09
N VAL A 172 -23.03 12.41 6.81
CA VAL A 172 -22.06 13.22 6.07
C VAL A 172 -22.75 14.37 5.33
N SER A 173 -22.03 15.46 5.11
CA SER A 173 -22.48 16.54 4.23
C SER A 173 -22.58 16.08 2.77
N VAL A 174 -23.32 16.82 1.95
CA VAL A 174 -23.39 16.56 0.50
C VAL A 174 -22.01 16.69 -0.17
N ALA A 175 -21.16 17.60 0.32
CA ALA A 175 -19.80 17.76 -0.19
C ALA A 175 -18.92 16.52 0.12
N GLU A 176 -18.97 16.01 1.35
CA GLU A 176 -18.28 14.79 1.75
C GLU A 176 -18.81 13.58 0.98
N LEU A 177 -20.13 13.47 0.79
CA LEU A 177 -20.73 12.42 -0.04
C LEU A 177 -20.12 12.42 -1.45
N ARG A 178 -20.01 13.59 -2.10
CA ARG A 178 -19.41 13.68 -3.44
C ARG A 178 -17.96 13.23 -3.45
N ALA A 179 -17.20 13.52 -2.40
CA ALA A 179 -15.83 13.02 -2.26
C ALA A 179 -15.81 11.48 -2.08
N LEU A 180 -16.71 10.92 -1.27
CA LEU A 180 -16.83 9.47 -1.05
C LEU A 180 -17.22 8.72 -2.32
N MET A 181 -18.15 9.26 -3.12
CA MET A 181 -18.56 8.69 -4.41
C MET A 181 -17.38 8.55 -5.39
N LEU A 182 -16.39 9.43 -5.29
CA LEU A 182 -15.18 9.42 -6.13
C LEU A 182 -13.99 8.69 -5.48
N GLY A 183 -14.15 8.24 -4.23
CA GLY A 183 -13.07 7.67 -3.43
C GLY A 183 -12.71 6.21 -3.73
N GLY A 184 -13.49 5.52 -4.58
CA GLY A 184 -13.27 4.11 -4.95
C GLY A 184 -13.80 3.08 -3.94
N ASP A 185 -14.31 3.54 -2.79
CA ASP A 185 -14.76 2.68 -1.67
C ASP A 185 -16.26 2.71 -1.44
N MET A 186 -17.05 3.10 -2.45
CA MET A 186 -18.51 3.11 -2.39
C MET A 186 -19.11 2.10 -3.37
N LEU A 187 -20.13 1.34 -2.94
CA LEU A 187 -20.77 0.33 -3.79
C LEU A 187 -21.50 0.99 -4.98
N LEU A 188 -21.38 0.40 -6.17
CA LEU A 188 -21.92 0.95 -7.43
C LEU A 188 -23.44 1.23 -7.40
N PRO A 189 -24.31 0.36 -6.84
CA PRO A 189 -25.74 0.66 -6.72
C PRO A 189 -26.00 1.92 -5.88
N SER A 190 -25.20 2.11 -4.82
CA SER A 190 -25.27 3.30 -3.98
C SER A 190 -24.80 4.56 -4.73
N ILE A 191 -23.69 4.50 -5.47
CA ILE A 191 -23.22 5.63 -6.31
C ILE A 191 -24.30 6.04 -7.32
N THR A 192 -24.90 5.07 -8.02
CA THR A 192 -25.95 5.33 -9.02
C THR A 192 -27.16 6.01 -8.38
N THR A 193 -27.58 5.49 -7.22
CA THR A 193 -28.68 6.06 -6.44
C THR A 193 -28.37 7.47 -5.96
N CYS A 194 -27.13 7.74 -5.53
CA CYS A 194 -26.69 9.09 -5.16
C CYS A 194 -26.81 10.08 -6.33
N PHE A 195 -26.40 9.71 -7.55
CA PHE A 195 -26.54 10.61 -8.70
C PHE A 195 -28.00 10.99 -8.95
N LEU A 196 -28.90 9.99 -9.00
CA LEU A 196 -30.32 10.21 -9.22
C LEU A 196 -30.97 11.02 -8.09
N ALA A 197 -30.61 10.73 -6.84
CA ALA A 197 -31.14 11.42 -5.67
C ALA A 197 -30.70 12.89 -5.63
N LEU A 198 -29.43 13.18 -5.93
CA LEU A 198 -28.91 14.55 -5.96
C LEU A 198 -29.59 15.39 -7.07
N GLU A 199 -29.80 14.81 -8.25
CA GLU A 199 -30.57 15.45 -9.33
C GLU A 199 -32.04 15.68 -8.90
N ARG A 200 -32.66 14.69 -8.26
CA ARG A 200 -34.03 14.82 -7.75
C ARG A 200 -34.14 15.91 -6.68
N LEU A 201 -33.18 15.99 -5.76
CA LEU A 201 -33.15 17.00 -4.70
C LEU A 201 -32.99 18.42 -5.27
N GLN A 202 -32.19 18.60 -6.33
CA GLN A 202 -32.13 19.86 -7.07
C GLN A 202 -33.49 20.21 -7.68
N GLY A 203 -34.15 19.25 -8.35
CA GLY A 203 -35.48 19.45 -8.90
C GLY A 203 -36.57 19.75 -7.86
N LEU A 204 -36.36 19.35 -6.60
CA LEU A 204 -37.22 19.66 -5.46
C LEU A 204 -36.86 21.00 -4.77
N GLY A 205 -35.79 21.69 -5.20
CA GLY A 205 -35.29 22.91 -4.57
C GLY A 205 -34.65 22.69 -3.19
N LEU A 206 -34.31 21.44 -2.86
CA LEU A 206 -33.67 21.05 -1.59
C LEU A 206 -32.14 21.13 -1.66
N LEU A 207 -31.59 21.34 -2.85
CA LEU A 207 -30.18 21.69 -3.11
C LEU A 207 -30.15 22.91 -4.03
N GLY A 208 -29.27 23.89 -3.74
CA GLY A 208 -29.18 25.12 -4.52
C GLY A 208 -28.60 24.94 -5.93
N ASP A 209 -29.01 25.83 -6.84
CA ASP A 209 -28.48 25.93 -8.21
C ASP A 209 -27.08 26.54 -8.20
N GLY A 210 -26.04 25.72 -8.01
CA GLY A 210 -24.66 26.17 -8.25
C GLY A 210 -23.60 25.41 -7.47
N GLN A 211 -22.93 24.50 -8.17
CA GLN A 211 -21.46 24.34 -8.15
C GLN A 211 -21.03 23.39 -9.27
N ALA A 212 -21.19 23.86 -10.51
CA ALA A 212 -20.24 23.54 -11.57
C ALA A 212 -19.22 24.69 -11.59
N ALA A 213 -17.92 24.36 -11.52
CA ALA A 213 -16.73 25.23 -11.51
C ALA A 213 -16.24 25.82 -10.16
N ALA A 214 -15.21 25.14 -9.63
CA ALA A 214 -13.99 25.59 -8.91
C ALA A 214 -14.01 26.76 -7.90
N GLY A 215 -13.47 26.49 -6.69
CA GLY A 215 -12.86 27.52 -5.84
C GLY A 215 -12.83 27.19 -4.34
N GLN A 216 -11.68 26.71 -3.86
CA GLN A 216 -11.11 26.97 -2.52
C GLN A 216 -12.07 27.08 -1.32
N GLN A 217 -12.13 26.05 -0.48
CA GLN A 217 -11.86 26.21 0.95
C GLN A 217 -11.57 24.85 1.61
N GLU A 218 -10.42 24.82 2.27
CA GLU A 218 -9.77 23.71 2.93
C GLU A 218 -10.51 23.33 4.23
N GLY A 219 -10.51 22.03 4.55
CA GLY A 219 -10.63 21.59 5.94
C GLY A 219 -11.38 20.29 6.13
N ALA A 220 -10.73 19.38 6.85
CA ALA A 220 -11.27 18.15 7.45
C ALA A 220 -11.53 16.97 6.51
N GLY A 221 -10.58 16.04 6.47
CA GLY A 221 -10.70 14.77 5.77
C GLY A 221 -9.42 13.96 5.81
N THR A 222 -8.82 13.77 7.00
CA THR A 222 -7.56 13.02 7.16
C THR A 222 -7.66 12.05 8.32
N ALA A 223 -8.25 10.88 8.07
CA ALA A 223 -8.13 9.71 8.95
C ALA A 223 -8.37 8.38 8.21
N ALA A 224 -9.20 8.35 7.15
CA ALA A 224 -9.59 7.10 6.48
C ALA A 224 -8.64 6.62 5.36
N GLN A 225 -7.79 7.50 4.81
CA GLN A 225 -6.94 7.19 3.65
C GLN A 225 -5.64 6.41 3.97
N GLN A 226 -5.30 6.23 5.25
CA GLN A 226 -4.01 5.62 5.63
C GLN A 226 -4.04 4.08 5.71
N GLY A 227 -5.22 3.45 5.72
CA GLY A 227 -5.35 1.99 5.85
C GLY A 227 -5.37 1.21 4.53
N LEU A 228 -5.51 1.88 3.38
CA LEU A 228 -5.70 1.25 2.07
C LEU A 228 -4.39 0.94 1.31
N ALA A 229 -3.26 1.50 1.74
CA ALA A 229 -1.97 1.26 1.11
C ALA A 229 -1.33 -0.10 1.48
N GLU A 230 -1.82 -0.77 2.53
CA GLU A 230 -1.21 -2.00 3.05
C GLU A 230 -1.68 -3.29 2.35
N GLN A 231 -2.83 -3.30 1.65
CA GLN A 231 -3.41 -4.54 1.10
C GLN A 231 -3.19 -4.77 -0.41
N GLN A 232 -2.90 -3.74 -1.21
CA GLN A 232 -2.53 -3.91 -2.63
C GLN A 232 -1.12 -4.49 -2.84
N GLN A 233 -0.30 -4.56 -1.79
CA GLN A 233 1.06 -5.13 -1.87
C GLN A 233 1.11 -6.66 -2.00
N GLN A 234 0.00 -7.39 -1.83
CA GLN A 234 0.03 -8.85 -1.63
C GLN A 234 -0.25 -9.71 -2.87
N GLN A 235 -0.73 -9.17 -4.00
CA GLN A 235 -1.18 -10.05 -5.11
C GLN A 235 -0.40 -9.99 -6.43
N GLU A 236 0.39 -8.96 -6.73
CA GLU A 236 1.23 -8.97 -7.94
C GLU A 236 2.57 -8.27 -7.69
N GLY A 237 3.67 -9.04 -7.68
CA GLY A 237 5.04 -8.52 -7.81
C GLY A 237 5.48 -7.37 -6.89
N GLY A 238 5.00 -7.29 -5.64
CA GLY A 238 5.34 -6.22 -4.69
C GLY A 238 6.65 -6.40 -3.90
N PRO A 239 7.19 -5.34 -3.25
CA PRO A 239 8.41 -5.40 -2.45
C PRO A 239 8.17 -6.11 -1.11
N PRO A 240 9.22 -6.44 -0.33
CA PRO A 240 9.13 -7.37 0.79
C PRO A 240 8.21 -6.90 1.93
N CYS A 241 7.71 -7.94 2.60
CA CYS A 241 6.61 -7.93 3.54
C CYS A 241 7.11 -7.40 4.89
N SER A 242 6.74 -6.16 5.20
CA SER A 242 7.10 -5.49 6.45
C SER A 242 6.21 -5.98 7.60
N VAL A 243 6.79 -6.17 8.79
CA VAL A 243 6.11 -6.59 10.04
C VAL A 243 5.18 -5.47 10.60
N ALA A 244 5.26 -4.26 10.06
CA ALA A 244 4.59 -3.06 10.58
C ALA A 244 3.10 -2.90 10.22
N ALA A 245 2.60 -3.65 9.22
CA ALA A 245 1.20 -3.61 8.79
C ALA A 245 0.28 -4.47 9.68
N MET A 246 0.36 -4.33 11.02
CA MET A 246 -0.55 -5.03 11.94
C MET A 246 -0.89 -4.22 13.19
N GLY A 247 -1.79 -3.27 13.03
CA GLY A 247 -2.73 -2.91 14.09
C GLY A 247 -3.74 -4.05 14.30
N ARG A 248 -3.55 -4.81 15.39
CA ARG A 248 -4.44 -5.89 15.88
C ARG A 248 -4.56 -7.11 14.95
N ALA A 249 -3.49 -7.90 14.85
CA ALA A 249 -3.65 -9.33 14.60
C ALA A 249 -4.54 -9.94 15.70
N GLN A 250 -5.55 -10.70 15.28
CA GLN A 250 -6.27 -11.62 16.16
C GLN A 250 -5.24 -12.44 16.94
N ARG A 251 -5.40 -12.54 18.26
CA ARG A 251 -4.54 -13.37 19.11
C ARG A 251 -4.67 -14.83 18.66
N THR A 252 -3.82 -15.26 17.74
CA THR A 252 -3.54 -16.68 17.55
C THR A 252 -2.81 -17.16 18.81
N HIS A 253 -3.23 -18.29 19.36
CA HIS A 253 -2.68 -18.82 20.60
C HIS A 253 -1.15 -18.96 20.48
N ARG A 254 -0.39 -18.47 21.47
CA ARG A 254 1.02 -18.84 21.61
C ARG A 254 1.09 -20.35 21.75
N SER A 255 1.79 -20.99 20.82
CA SER A 255 2.00 -22.42 20.88
C SER A 255 3.15 -22.70 21.83
N THR A 256 2.90 -23.52 22.84
CA THR A 256 3.95 -24.24 23.58
C THR A 256 4.17 -25.63 22.99
N ASP A 257 3.67 -25.88 21.78
CA ASP A 257 3.90 -27.13 21.06
C ASP A 257 5.41 -27.33 20.88
N GLY A 258 5.91 -28.48 21.34
CA GLY A 258 7.34 -28.81 21.32
C GLY A 258 7.93 -28.79 19.93
N SER A 259 7.13 -28.99 18.87
CA SER A 259 7.60 -28.98 17.49
C SER A 259 8.09 -27.60 17.03
N ALA A 260 7.32 -26.53 17.26
CA ALA A 260 7.65 -25.17 16.84
C ALA A 260 8.80 -24.57 17.66
N VAL A 261 8.85 -24.89 18.97
CA VAL A 261 9.95 -24.51 19.86
C VAL A 261 11.25 -25.17 19.41
N GLN A 262 11.22 -26.47 19.11
CA GLN A 262 12.41 -27.19 18.63
C GLN A 262 12.89 -26.65 17.28
N GLN A 263 11.98 -26.41 16.33
CA GLN A 263 12.36 -25.84 15.03
C GLN A 263 13.02 -24.47 15.20
N ALA A 264 12.47 -23.59 16.03
CA ALA A 264 13.08 -22.30 16.34
C ALA A 264 14.45 -22.45 17.02
N GLN A 265 14.61 -23.41 17.92
CA GLN A 265 15.88 -23.72 18.56
C GLN A 265 16.94 -24.15 17.54
N ASP A 266 16.58 -25.03 16.61
CA ASP A 266 17.47 -25.55 15.57
C ASP A 266 17.90 -24.42 14.60
N MET A 267 16.96 -23.55 14.22
CA MET A 267 17.25 -22.38 13.37
C MET A 267 18.20 -21.40 14.04
N ILE A 268 18.02 -21.15 15.34
CA ILE A 268 18.93 -20.29 16.10
C ILE A 268 20.32 -20.92 16.16
N ALA A 269 20.41 -22.20 16.49
CA ALA A 269 21.69 -22.91 16.55
C ALA A 269 22.42 -22.92 15.20
N ALA A 270 21.69 -23.10 14.09
CA ALA A 270 22.25 -23.02 12.74
C ALA A 270 22.83 -21.63 12.44
N ALA A 271 22.08 -20.56 12.76
CA ALA A 271 22.47 -19.19 12.48
C ALA A 271 23.62 -18.67 13.37
N THR A 272 23.73 -19.14 14.62
CA THR A 272 24.76 -18.68 15.57
C THR A 272 25.98 -19.60 15.67
N GLY A 273 26.00 -20.70 14.93
CA GLY A 273 27.19 -21.55 14.76
C GLY A 273 27.39 -22.66 15.80
N GLY A 274 26.39 -22.98 16.63
CA GLY A 274 26.36 -24.15 17.52
C GLY A 274 27.40 -24.24 18.65
N ASP A 275 28.54 -23.55 18.55
CA ASP A 275 29.65 -23.56 19.49
C ASP A 275 29.82 -22.17 20.13
N GLY A 276 29.67 -22.09 21.46
CA GLY A 276 30.41 -21.10 22.26
C GLY A 276 29.61 -20.20 23.20
N ASP A 277 29.08 -19.08 22.73
CA ASP A 277 28.86 -17.92 23.62
C ASP A 277 27.40 -17.48 23.84
N LEU A 278 26.44 -17.95 23.04
CA LEU A 278 25.00 -17.63 23.18
C LEU A 278 24.17 -18.91 23.23
N GLN A 279 24.11 -19.55 24.41
CA GLN A 279 23.15 -20.60 24.67
C GLN A 279 21.80 -19.99 25.02
N LEU A 280 21.01 -19.66 24.00
CA LEU A 280 19.64 -19.19 24.14
C LEU A 280 18.70 -20.39 24.13
N THR A 281 17.87 -20.55 25.16
CA THR A 281 16.83 -21.60 25.17
C THR A 281 15.51 -20.99 24.71
N VAL A 282 14.92 -21.54 23.65
CA VAL A 282 13.61 -21.09 23.16
C VAL A 282 12.52 -21.49 24.14
N ARG A 283 11.78 -20.50 24.66
CA ARG A 283 10.64 -20.69 25.55
C ARG A 283 9.33 -20.77 24.78
N SER A 284 9.19 -19.94 23.75
CA SER A 284 8.02 -19.97 22.86
C SER A 284 8.39 -19.48 21.47
N ALA A 285 7.69 -20.02 20.47
CA ALA A 285 7.83 -19.63 19.07
C ALA A 285 6.44 -19.44 18.45
N ARG A 286 6.27 -18.40 17.65
CA ARG A 286 5.01 -18.07 16.99
C ARG A 286 5.26 -17.57 15.57
N PRO A 287 4.80 -18.29 14.53
CA PRO A 287 4.84 -17.78 13.17
C PRO A 287 4.10 -16.44 13.07
N LEU A 288 4.77 -15.42 12.52
CA LEU A 288 4.18 -14.11 12.25
C LEU A 288 3.59 -14.06 10.86
N THR A 289 4.35 -14.51 9.86
CA THR A 289 3.94 -14.46 8.45
C THR A 289 4.77 -15.40 7.60
N SER A 290 4.28 -15.72 6.41
CA SER A 290 5.03 -16.41 5.37
C SER A 290 5.77 -15.42 4.49
N LEU A 291 6.96 -15.80 4.02
CA LEU A 291 7.66 -15.10 2.97
C LEU A 291 6.93 -15.29 1.63
N TRP A 292 7.05 -14.28 0.79
CA TRP A 292 6.41 -14.21 -0.52
C TRP A 292 6.76 -15.40 -1.42
N ALA A 293 5.80 -15.78 -2.26
CA ALA A 293 5.94 -16.90 -3.21
C ALA A 293 6.37 -18.23 -2.57
N GLY A 294 6.03 -18.45 -1.30
CA GLY A 294 6.33 -19.70 -0.58
C GLY A 294 7.80 -19.85 -0.18
N TYR A 295 8.56 -18.75 -0.06
CA TYR A 295 10.00 -18.78 0.21
C TYR A 295 10.39 -19.05 1.66
N GLY A 296 9.45 -19.32 2.57
CA GLY A 296 9.74 -19.59 3.98
C GLY A 296 8.87 -18.78 4.93
N THR A 297 9.37 -18.51 6.14
CA THR A 297 8.57 -17.93 7.23
C THR A 297 9.34 -16.91 8.07
N ILE A 298 8.60 -16.03 8.74
CA ILE A 298 9.11 -15.16 9.80
C ILE A 298 8.44 -15.59 11.10
N THR A 299 9.24 -15.88 12.12
CA THR A 299 8.80 -16.40 13.42
C THR A 299 9.26 -15.49 14.54
N GLU A 300 8.34 -15.13 15.43
CA GLU A 300 8.63 -14.46 16.70
C GLU A 300 9.05 -15.51 17.72
N VAL A 301 10.15 -15.26 18.43
CA VAL A 301 10.73 -16.18 19.41
C VAL A 301 10.96 -15.44 20.72
N GLU A 302 10.58 -16.06 21.84
CA GLU A 302 10.98 -15.63 23.18
C GLU A 302 11.92 -16.66 23.79
N THR A 303 13.01 -16.18 24.36
CA THR A 303 14.05 -17.01 25.00
C THR A 303 13.90 -17.04 26.54
N ASP A 304 14.64 -17.91 27.18
CA ASP A 304 14.68 -18.10 28.63
C ASP A 304 15.20 -16.88 29.40
N ASP A 305 16.08 -16.08 28.81
CA ASP A 305 16.53 -14.79 29.33
C ASP A 305 15.53 -13.63 29.10
N ASN A 306 14.37 -13.91 28.50
CA ASN A 306 13.32 -12.95 28.12
C ASN A 306 13.72 -12.00 26.97
N GLU A 307 14.69 -12.38 26.14
CA GLU A 307 14.92 -11.68 24.88
C GLU A 307 13.80 -12.01 23.87
N ALA A 308 13.40 -10.99 23.11
CA ALA A 308 12.46 -11.12 22.01
C ALA A 308 13.23 -11.09 20.69
N LEU A 309 13.08 -12.16 19.91
CA LEU A 309 13.81 -12.38 18.65
C LEU A 309 12.85 -12.52 17.48
N ILE A 310 13.35 -12.18 16.30
CA ILE A 310 12.76 -12.49 15.00
C ILE A 310 13.69 -13.47 14.30
N VAL A 311 13.14 -14.62 13.91
CA VAL A 311 13.83 -15.63 13.11
C VAL A 311 13.20 -15.64 11.73
N LYS A 312 14.00 -15.30 10.72
CA LYS A 312 13.62 -15.35 9.30
C LYS A 312 14.22 -16.60 8.69
N GLU A 313 13.36 -17.51 8.26
CA GLU A 313 13.73 -18.74 7.58
C GLU A 313 13.39 -18.61 6.10
N VAL A 314 14.39 -18.77 5.24
CA VAL A 314 14.23 -18.84 3.79
C VAL A 314 14.45 -20.28 3.35
N HIS A 315 13.42 -20.85 2.76
CA HIS A 315 13.39 -22.16 2.14
C HIS A 315 12.76 -22.00 0.74
N PRO A 316 13.59 -21.70 -0.29
CA PRO A 316 13.09 -21.44 -1.63
C PRO A 316 12.36 -22.67 -2.22
N PRO A 317 11.25 -22.47 -2.95
CA PRO A 317 10.61 -23.55 -3.70
C PRO A 317 11.47 -23.96 -4.90
N ALA A 318 11.35 -25.22 -5.34
CA ALA A 318 11.95 -25.68 -6.59
C ALA A 318 11.35 -24.91 -7.78
N SER A 319 12.08 -23.93 -8.29
CA SER A 319 11.63 -23.01 -9.34
C SER A 319 12.85 -22.45 -10.08
N SER A 320 12.64 -21.78 -11.21
CA SER A 320 13.70 -21.24 -12.05
C SER A 320 13.24 -19.96 -12.78
N GLY A 321 14.20 -19.22 -13.35
CA GLY A 321 13.95 -18.02 -14.14
C GLY A 321 14.25 -16.71 -13.40
N VAL A 322 14.22 -15.61 -14.15
CA VAL A 322 14.70 -14.27 -13.72
C VAL A 322 14.06 -13.80 -12.42
N SER A 323 12.74 -14.01 -12.27
CA SER A 323 12.04 -13.63 -11.04
C SER A 323 12.57 -14.42 -9.84
N HIS A 324 12.77 -15.73 -9.99
CA HIS A 324 13.28 -16.63 -8.94
C HIS A 324 14.73 -16.26 -8.54
N GLU A 325 15.62 -16.13 -9.52
CA GLU A 325 17.02 -15.74 -9.32
C GLU A 325 17.16 -14.40 -8.58
N ARG A 326 16.32 -13.42 -8.94
CA ARG A 326 16.27 -12.13 -8.23
C ARG A 326 15.90 -12.29 -6.77
N LYS A 327 14.94 -13.16 -6.42
CA LYS A 327 14.53 -13.36 -5.01
C LYS A 327 15.67 -13.99 -4.23
N LEU A 328 16.25 -15.06 -4.75
CA LEU A 328 17.41 -15.72 -4.14
C LEU A 328 18.53 -14.72 -3.88
N ARG A 329 18.86 -13.91 -4.89
CA ARG A 329 19.87 -12.86 -4.75
C ARG A 329 19.50 -11.83 -3.69
N SER A 330 18.24 -11.44 -3.58
CA SER A 330 17.78 -10.47 -2.57
C SER A 330 17.98 -10.99 -1.13
N TYR A 331 17.78 -12.29 -0.89
CA TYR A 331 18.06 -12.90 0.42
C TYR A 331 19.57 -13.03 0.69
N GLN A 332 20.36 -13.39 -0.33
CA GLN A 332 21.83 -13.39 -0.21
C GLN A 332 22.38 -12.00 0.12
N VAL A 333 21.81 -10.95 -0.46
CA VAL A 333 22.19 -9.56 -0.18
C VAL A 333 21.82 -9.16 1.25
N GLU A 334 20.64 -9.54 1.74
CA GLU A 334 20.24 -9.27 3.12
C GLU A 334 21.16 -9.98 4.13
N ALA A 335 21.49 -11.25 3.87
CA ALA A 335 22.50 -11.98 4.66
C ALA A 335 23.85 -11.26 4.67
N ALA A 336 24.38 -10.94 3.49
CA ALA A 336 25.66 -10.23 3.36
C ALA A 336 25.64 -8.86 4.05
N PHE A 337 24.53 -8.14 4.02
CA PHE A 337 24.39 -6.86 4.73
C PHE A 337 24.57 -7.04 6.24
N TYR A 338 23.88 -8.00 6.84
CA TYR A 338 23.98 -8.23 8.29
C TYR A 338 25.32 -8.83 8.72
N GLU A 339 26.00 -9.56 7.85
CA GLU A 339 27.34 -10.09 8.11
C GLU A 339 28.45 -9.05 7.93
N GLN A 340 28.37 -8.25 6.85
CA GLN A 340 29.50 -7.43 6.38
C GLN A 340 29.35 -5.93 6.65
N VAL A 341 28.11 -5.42 6.76
CA VAL A 341 27.83 -3.98 6.88
C VAL A 341 27.37 -3.62 8.27
N SER A 342 26.27 -4.22 8.73
CA SER A 342 25.64 -3.88 10.02
C SER A 342 26.63 -3.84 11.20
N PRO A 343 27.55 -4.80 11.37
CA PRO A 343 28.51 -4.80 12.49
C PRO A 343 29.55 -3.66 12.44
N ARG A 344 29.78 -3.09 11.25
CA ARG A 344 30.75 -2.02 10.99
C ARG A 344 30.11 -0.63 10.96
N LEU A 345 28.79 -0.56 11.11
CA LEU A 345 28.10 0.71 11.28
C LEU A 345 28.39 1.25 12.69
N PRO A 346 28.77 2.53 12.85
CA PRO A 346 29.11 3.04 14.16
C PRO A 346 27.89 3.05 15.09
N ALA A 347 28.07 2.60 16.33
CA ALA A 347 27.01 2.53 17.35
C ALA A 347 26.37 3.92 17.66
N SER A 348 27.10 5.00 17.40
CA SER A 348 26.66 6.39 17.57
C SER A 348 25.75 6.90 16.45
N VAL A 349 25.59 6.18 15.34
CA VAL A 349 24.82 6.65 14.18
C VAL A 349 23.32 6.52 14.44
N ALA A 350 22.55 7.53 14.00
CA ALA A 350 21.10 7.57 14.12
C ALA A 350 20.37 6.46 13.29
N CYS A 351 21.09 5.68 12.49
CA CYS A 351 20.54 4.61 11.67
C CYS A 351 20.34 3.31 12.48
N ARG A 352 19.29 3.27 13.31
CA ARG A 352 18.98 2.09 14.12
C ARG A 352 18.50 0.93 13.23
N LEU A 353 19.13 -0.22 13.40
CA LEU A 353 18.87 -1.49 12.71
C LEU A 353 18.59 -2.58 13.74
N PRO A 354 17.93 -3.70 13.37
CA PRO A 354 17.82 -4.83 14.26
C PRO A 354 19.23 -5.42 14.49
N HIS A 355 19.54 -5.71 15.76
CA HIS A 355 20.80 -6.37 16.10
C HIS A 355 20.75 -7.81 15.59
N CYS A 356 21.61 -8.16 14.65
CA CYS A 356 21.73 -9.51 14.11
C CYS A 356 22.56 -10.37 15.08
N LEU A 357 21.99 -11.48 15.52
CA LEU A 357 22.67 -12.46 16.38
C LEU A 357 23.44 -13.49 15.53
N GLY A 358 22.94 -13.78 14.33
CA GLY A 358 23.56 -14.78 13.47
C GLY A 358 22.86 -14.90 12.12
N VAL A 359 23.64 -15.34 11.14
CA VAL A 359 23.19 -15.65 9.79
C VAL A 359 23.81 -16.98 9.39
N HIS A 360 22.98 -17.88 8.86
CA HIS A 360 23.43 -19.07 8.15
C HIS A 360 22.80 -19.04 6.77
N SER A 361 23.60 -19.15 5.72
CA SER A 361 23.10 -19.17 4.34
C SER A 361 23.84 -20.21 3.52
N THR A 362 23.08 -21.12 2.91
CA THR A 362 23.55 -22.06 1.90
C THR A 362 22.97 -21.74 0.53
N LEU A 363 22.32 -20.58 0.39
CA LEU A 363 21.60 -20.19 -0.82
C LEU A 363 22.50 -20.15 -2.05
N ARG A 364 22.09 -20.81 -3.13
CA ARG A 364 22.82 -20.83 -4.42
C ARG A 364 21.96 -20.32 -5.56
N LEU A 365 22.62 -19.76 -6.58
CA LEU A 365 21.96 -19.24 -7.78
C LEU A 365 21.97 -20.24 -8.95
N ASP A 366 22.76 -21.32 -8.87
CA ASP A 366 22.83 -22.35 -9.90
C ASP A 366 21.67 -23.35 -9.76
N GLY A 367 21.05 -23.73 -10.88
CA GLY A 367 19.74 -24.40 -10.98
C GLY A 367 19.62 -25.83 -10.43
N GLY A 368 20.10 -26.08 -9.22
CA GLY A 368 19.91 -27.30 -8.43
C GLY A 368 19.08 -27.03 -7.16
N ASP A 369 19.48 -27.67 -6.05
CA ASP A 369 18.96 -27.33 -4.72
C ASP A 369 19.39 -25.90 -4.36
N ALA A 370 18.41 -25.00 -4.24
CA ALA A 370 18.64 -23.60 -3.94
C ALA A 370 19.19 -23.37 -2.53
N GLY A 371 19.23 -24.39 -1.67
CA GLY A 371 19.69 -24.29 -0.28
C GLY A 371 18.68 -23.54 0.60
N GLY A 372 19.13 -23.00 1.72
CA GLY A 372 18.29 -22.24 2.65
C GLY A 372 19.06 -21.16 3.39
N MET A 373 18.33 -20.32 4.13
CA MET A 373 18.92 -19.29 4.98
C MET A 373 18.16 -19.15 6.29
N GLN A 374 18.88 -18.94 7.39
CA GLN A 374 18.36 -18.55 8.69
C GLN A 374 19.00 -17.23 9.09
N LEU A 375 18.19 -16.23 9.40
CA LEU A 375 18.62 -14.93 9.90
C LEU A 375 17.93 -14.66 11.23
N VAL A 376 18.71 -14.48 12.29
CA VAL A 376 18.23 -14.28 13.66
C VAL A 376 18.58 -12.89 14.13
N MET A 377 17.59 -12.13 14.56
CA MET A 377 17.77 -10.74 14.98
C MET A 377 16.91 -10.38 16.18
N LYS A 378 17.31 -9.36 16.94
CA LYS A 378 16.49 -8.80 18.02
C LYS A 378 15.21 -8.16 17.45
N ASP A 379 14.11 -8.36 18.15
CA ASP A 379 12.85 -7.71 17.85
C ASP A 379 12.88 -6.22 18.22
N LEU A 380 12.69 -5.36 17.22
CA LEU A 380 12.71 -3.91 17.39
C LEU A 380 11.46 -3.36 18.11
N ARG A 381 10.34 -4.10 18.13
CA ARG A 381 9.04 -3.59 18.62
C ARG A 381 9.07 -3.17 20.08
N GLY A 382 9.96 -3.72 20.90
CA GLY A 382 10.14 -3.30 22.29
C GLY A 382 10.64 -1.86 22.43
N ALA A 383 11.58 -1.43 21.57
CA ALA A 383 12.14 -0.07 21.57
C ALA A 383 11.42 0.88 20.60
N PHE A 384 10.81 0.34 19.55
CA PHE A 384 10.14 1.06 18.48
C PHE A 384 8.72 0.50 18.25
N PRO A 385 7.77 0.73 19.18
CA PRO A 385 6.46 0.08 19.16
C PRO A 385 5.48 0.67 18.14
N ARG A 386 5.87 1.72 17.39
CA ARG A 386 4.97 2.46 16.50
C ARG A 386 5.31 2.19 15.04
N SER A 387 4.31 1.79 14.27
CA SER A 387 4.30 1.91 12.81
C SER A 387 3.40 3.07 12.39
N CYS A 388 3.71 3.71 11.25
CA CYS A 388 2.98 4.87 10.75
C CYS A 388 2.73 4.73 9.24
N GLY A 389 1.46 4.61 8.83
CA GLY A 389 1.09 4.56 7.41
C GLY A 389 1.28 5.89 6.67
N SER A 390 1.25 7.01 7.40
CA SER A 390 1.61 8.34 6.87
C SER A 390 2.40 9.13 7.92
N LEU A 391 3.51 9.72 7.49
CA LEU A 391 4.43 10.44 8.35
C LEU A 391 4.08 11.92 8.42
N ASP A 392 3.94 12.44 9.64
CA ASP A 392 3.96 13.89 9.89
C ASP A 392 5.38 14.45 9.73
N GLU A 393 5.56 15.75 10.01
CA GLU A 393 6.85 16.42 9.81
C GLU A 393 7.95 15.83 10.71
N ALA A 394 7.63 15.52 11.97
CA ALA A 394 8.60 15.01 12.93
C ALA A 394 9.05 13.59 12.56
N HIS A 395 8.10 12.71 12.20
CA HIS A 395 8.43 11.35 11.77
C HIS A 395 9.15 11.34 10.42
N THR A 396 8.79 12.25 9.51
CA THR A 396 9.50 12.41 8.22
C THR A 396 10.95 12.84 8.46
N LYS A 397 11.18 13.86 9.30
CA LYS A 397 12.54 14.30 9.65
C LYS A 397 13.34 13.21 10.36
N ALA A 398 12.72 12.41 11.23
CA ALA A 398 13.38 11.27 11.87
C ALA A 398 13.82 10.21 10.85
N ALA A 399 12.96 9.87 9.90
CA ALA A 399 13.29 8.92 8.82
C ALA A 399 14.37 9.48 7.86
N LEU A 400 14.34 10.78 7.57
CA LEU A 400 15.39 11.44 6.79
C LEU A 400 16.73 11.50 7.53
N SER A 401 16.72 11.74 8.85
CA SER A 401 17.92 11.66 9.68
C SER A 401 18.47 10.23 9.70
N TRP A 402 17.61 9.20 9.75
CA TRP A 402 18.04 7.79 9.62
C TRP A 402 18.75 7.56 8.28
N LEU A 403 18.13 7.99 7.16
CA LEU A 403 18.72 7.85 5.81
C LEU A 403 20.04 8.59 5.69
N ALA A 404 20.08 9.86 6.10
CA ALA A 404 21.28 10.68 6.06
C ALA A 404 22.43 10.04 6.83
N ALA A 405 22.13 9.47 8.00
CA ALA A 405 23.12 8.83 8.85
C ALA A 405 23.62 7.51 8.24
N PHE A 406 22.73 6.69 7.68
CA PHE A 406 23.09 5.47 6.95
C PHE A 406 23.93 5.77 5.71
N HIS A 407 23.48 6.72 4.88
CA HIS A 407 24.19 7.14 3.67
C HIS A 407 25.57 7.74 3.99
N ALA A 408 25.68 8.54 5.04
CA ALA A 408 26.97 9.05 5.47
C ALA A 408 27.93 7.93 5.89
N ALA A 409 27.47 6.96 6.68
CA ALA A 409 28.30 5.85 7.16
C ALA A 409 28.78 4.92 6.04
N CYS A 410 27.99 4.81 4.97
CA CYS A 410 28.25 3.96 3.81
C CYS A 410 28.81 4.72 2.59
N TRP A 411 29.18 6.00 2.77
CA TRP A 411 29.53 6.87 1.65
C TRP A 411 30.72 6.35 0.86
N GLY A 412 30.56 6.18 -0.45
CA GLY A 412 31.61 5.71 -1.35
C GLY A 412 32.04 4.25 -1.16
N ALA A 413 31.28 3.45 -0.41
CA ALA A 413 31.53 2.03 -0.19
C ALA A 413 31.47 1.21 -1.48
N ASP A 414 32.23 0.10 -1.52
CA ASP A 414 32.21 -0.85 -2.63
C ASP A 414 31.15 -1.94 -2.37
N ALA A 415 29.97 -1.75 -2.94
CA ALA A 415 28.84 -2.66 -2.75
C ALA A 415 29.15 -4.08 -3.24
N ALA A 416 29.90 -4.23 -4.33
CA ALA A 416 30.23 -5.54 -4.89
C ALA A 416 31.20 -6.31 -3.98
N ALA A 417 32.22 -5.63 -3.44
CA ALA A 417 33.14 -6.22 -2.48
C ALA A 417 32.45 -6.66 -1.18
N LEU A 418 31.33 -6.03 -0.82
CA LEU A 418 30.50 -6.38 0.33
C LEU A 418 29.45 -7.46 0.03
N GLY A 419 29.42 -7.99 -1.19
CA GLY A 419 28.44 -9.00 -1.60
C GLY A 419 27.02 -8.47 -1.82
N LEU A 420 26.83 -7.15 -1.87
CA LEU A 420 25.54 -6.48 -2.03
C LEU A 420 25.14 -6.34 -3.51
N TRP A 421 24.03 -5.65 -3.80
CA TRP A 421 23.71 -5.26 -5.18
C TRP A 421 24.70 -4.21 -5.70
N PRO A 422 25.28 -4.38 -6.90
CA PRO A 422 26.10 -3.33 -7.52
C PRO A 422 25.30 -2.04 -7.73
N THR A 423 24.05 -2.19 -8.20
CA THR A 423 23.03 -1.13 -8.24
C THR A 423 21.93 -1.51 -7.25
N GLY A 424 21.90 -0.86 -6.09
CA GLY A 424 20.81 -0.98 -5.14
C GLY A 424 19.53 -0.31 -5.65
N CYS A 425 18.47 -0.42 -4.85
CA CYS A 425 17.12 0.08 -5.12
C CYS A 425 16.19 -0.89 -5.86
N TYR A 426 15.05 -1.22 -5.24
CA TYR A 426 14.01 -2.10 -5.76
C TYR A 426 13.52 -1.74 -7.16
N TRP A 427 13.59 -0.47 -7.55
CA TRP A 427 13.00 0.04 -8.78
C TRP A 427 14.02 0.51 -9.83
N HIS A 428 15.30 0.12 -9.70
CA HIS A 428 16.32 0.50 -10.69
C HIS A 428 16.04 -0.06 -12.09
N LEU A 429 16.52 0.64 -13.13
CA LEU A 429 16.13 0.39 -14.52
C LEU A 429 16.38 -1.06 -15.00
N GLU A 430 17.56 -1.61 -14.74
CA GLU A 430 17.97 -2.93 -15.27
C GLU A 430 17.08 -4.09 -14.78
N THR A 431 16.41 -3.96 -13.64
CA THR A 431 15.46 -4.96 -13.13
C THR A 431 14.00 -4.68 -13.53
N ARG A 432 13.77 -3.61 -14.28
CA ARG A 432 12.44 -3.07 -14.64
C ARG A 432 12.27 -2.79 -16.13
N LEU A 433 12.87 -3.63 -16.98
CA LEU A 433 12.81 -3.48 -18.44
C LEU A 433 11.43 -3.85 -19.02
N GLU A 434 10.69 -4.73 -18.36
CA GLU A 434 9.29 -5.02 -18.71
C GLU A 434 8.41 -3.81 -18.41
N GLU A 435 8.50 -3.26 -17.20
CA GLU A 435 7.77 -2.03 -16.83
C GLU A 435 8.16 -0.85 -17.73
N LEU A 436 9.43 -0.75 -18.16
CA LEU A 436 9.84 0.26 -19.14
C LEU A 436 9.07 0.15 -20.46
N GLN A 437 8.77 -1.06 -20.93
CA GLN A 437 8.02 -1.29 -22.17
C GLN A 437 6.53 -0.93 -22.01
N ASP A 438 5.99 -1.10 -20.80
CA ASP A 438 4.59 -0.85 -20.45
C ASP A 438 4.26 0.62 -20.15
N ILE A 439 5.25 1.53 -20.20
CA ILE A 439 5.03 2.96 -19.99
C ILE A 439 4.00 3.53 -20.98
N GLY A 440 2.92 4.08 -20.43
CA GLY A 440 1.83 4.71 -21.19
C GLY A 440 2.24 5.98 -21.97
N ARG A 441 1.38 6.38 -22.91
CA ARG A 441 1.64 7.50 -23.85
C ARG A 441 1.98 8.82 -23.15
N ASP A 442 1.40 9.07 -21.98
CA ASP A 442 1.56 10.32 -21.20
C ASP A 442 2.98 10.53 -20.65
N TRP A 443 3.80 9.47 -20.65
CA TRP A 443 5.15 9.44 -20.10
C TRP A 443 6.20 8.97 -21.12
N ARG A 444 5.88 9.03 -22.43
CA ARG A 444 6.79 8.60 -23.50
C ARG A 444 8.15 9.31 -23.48
N ALA A 445 8.21 10.58 -23.05
CA ALA A 445 9.48 11.29 -22.88
C ALA A 445 10.36 10.63 -21.79
N LEU A 446 9.78 10.18 -20.67
CA LEU A 446 10.52 9.41 -19.65
C LEU A 446 10.97 8.06 -20.17
N GLN A 447 10.12 7.38 -20.93
CA GLN A 447 10.49 6.10 -21.56
C GLN A 447 11.73 6.28 -22.44
N ALA A 448 11.78 7.34 -23.26
CA ALA A 448 12.92 7.66 -24.12
C ALA A 448 14.17 8.07 -23.33
N ALA A 449 14.00 8.81 -22.22
CA ALA A 449 15.10 9.26 -21.37
C ALA A 449 15.63 8.22 -20.37
N ALA A 450 14.95 7.07 -20.20
CA ALA A 450 15.21 6.12 -19.13
C ALA A 450 16.69 5.70 -19.00
N HIS A 451 17.32 5.32 -20.12
CA HIS A 451 18.72 4.90 -20.12
C HIS A 451 19.69 6.05 -19.83
N ASP A 452 19.41 7.27 -20.29
CA ASP A 452 20.22 8.45 -19.96
C ASP A 452 20.13 8.80 -18.47
N LEU A 453 18.92 8.76 -17.90
CA LEU A 453 18.69 8.99 -16.47
C LEU A 453 19.48 7.99 -15.61
N ASP A 454 19.39 6.70 -15.93
CA ASP A 454 20.12 5.65 -15.23
C ASP A 454 21.65 5.82 -15.36
N ALA A 455 22.14 6.10 -16.57
CA ALA A 455 23.56 6.35 -16.80
C ALA A 455 24.08 7.55 -15.99
N ARG A 456 23.32 8.65 -15.93
CA ARG A 456 23.68 9.85 -15.16
C ARG A 456 23.67 9.60 -13.65
N LEU A 457 22.69 8.84 -13.14
CA LEU A 457 22.65 8.45 -11.73
C LEU A 457 23.87 7.58 -11.35
N LYS A 458 24.26 6.64 -12.21
CA LYS A 458 25.44 5.79 -12.01
C LYS A 458 26.77 6.55 -12.14
N ALA A 459 26.81 7.56 -13.00
CA ALA A 459 28.01 8.37 -13.22
C ALA A 459 28.25 9.44 -12.14
N SER A 460 27.25 9.72 -11.28
CA SER A 460 27.40 10.68 -10.19
C SER A 460 28.55 10.26 -9.26
N PRO A 461 29.49 11.16 -8.90
CA PRO A 461 30.56 10.84 -7.95
C PRO A 461 30.05 10.66 -6.51
N TRP A 462 28.79 11.02 -6.26
CA TRP A 462 28.14 11.05 -4.94
C TRP A 462 27.39 9.74 -4.65
N GLN A 463 28.14 8.64 -4.61
CA GLN A 463 27.58 7.29 -4.38
C GLN A 463 27.67 6.89 -2.91
N THR A 464 26.69 6.12 -2.46
CA THR A 464 26.60 5.48 -1.14
C THR A 464 26.01 4.07 -1.30
N LEU A 465 25.81 3.35 -0.21
CA LEU A 465 24.82 2.28 -0.17
C LEU A 465 23.43 2.87 0.05
N CYS A 466 22.47 2.47 -0.79
CA CYS A 466 21.04 2.68 -0.58
C CYS A 466 20.49 1.57 0.33
N HIS A 467 19.48 1.87 1.13
CA HIS A 467 18.63 0.86 1.77
C HIS A 467 17.89 0.05 0.69
N GLY A 468 17.37 0.75 -0.32
CA GLY A 468 16.88 0.19 -1.57
C GLY A 468 15.39 -0.15 -1.59
N ASP A 469 14.74 -0.32 -0.44
CA ASP A 469 13.27 -0.37 -0.30
C ASP A 469 12.80 0.54 0.85
N PHE A 470 13.25 1.79 0.88
CA PHE A 470 12.97 2.69 2.01
C PHE A 470 11.57 3.31 1.93
N LYS A 471 10.60 2.65 2.57
CA LYS A 471 9.18 3.01 2.64
C LYS A 471 8.66 2.86 4.07
N THR A 472 7.54 3.49 4.39
CA THR A 472 6.95 3.49 5.75
C THR A 472 6.72 2.12 6.35
N ALA A 473 6.40 1.13 5.52
CA ALA A 473 6.26 -0.26 5.92
C ALA A 473 7.54 -0.78 6.63
N ASN A 474 8.71 -0.38 6.12
CA ASN A 474 10.02 -0.82 6.61
C ASN A 474 10.56 0.04 7.76
N LEU A 475 9.72 0.88 8.37
CA LEU A 475 10.11 1.80 9.45
C LEU A 475 9.33 1.52 10.74
N LEU A 476 10.03 1.64 11.87
CA LEU A 476 9.45 1.66 13.20
C LEU A 476 9.92 2.91 13.95
N PHE A 477 9.05 3.42 14.82
CA PHE A 477 9.30 4.62 15.59
C PHE A 477 9.18 4.36 17.10
N GLY A 478 10.05 5.02 17.85
CA GLY A 478 9.99 5.09 19.31
C GLY A 478 8.84 5.96 19.80
N GLU A 479 8.59 5.94 21.11
CA GLU A 479 7.66 6.91 21.70
C GLU A 479 8.18 8.34 21.52
N ALA A 480 7.26 9.27 21.23
CA ALA A 480 7.60 10.69 21.22
C ALA A 480 8.07 11.11 22.63
N PRO A 481 9.15 11.91 22.75
CA PRO A 481 9.63 12.39 24.05
C PRO A 481 8.52 13.10 24.82
N ARG A 482 8.15 12.60 26.01
CA ARG A 482 7.17 13.27 26.88
C ARG A 482 7.87 14.37 27.67
N GLY A 483 7.51 15.62 27.42
CA GLY A 483 7.87 16.75 28.27
C GLY A 483 9.21 17.40 27.93
N GLY A 484 9.17 18.35 27.00
CA GLY A 484 10.20 19.34 26.76
C GLY A 484 9.66 20.32 25.72
N GLY A 485 9.67 21.62 26.00
CA GLY A 485 9.21 22.67 25.07
C GLY A 485 10.10 22.86 23.84
N GLY A 486 10.67 21.78 23.30
CA GLY A 486 11.56 21.76 22.15
C GLY A 486 11.27 20.57 21.23
N ALA A 487 11.44 20.79 19.93
CA ALA A 487 11.15 19.91 18.81
C ALA A 487 12.08 18.67 18.71
N ALA A 488 12.11 17.82 19.73
CA ALA A 488 12.86 16.56 19.67
C ALA A 488 12.14 15.57 18.72
N LEU A 489 12.89 15.04 17.75
CA LEU A 489 12.37 14.06 16.78
C LEU A 489 12.17 12.70 17.47
N PRO A 490 11.17 11.89 17.06
CA PRO A 490 11.06 10.52 17.52
C PRO A 490 12.26 9.70 17.05
N ALA A 491 12.63 8.66 17.81
CA ALA A 491 13.63 7.70 17.34
C ALA A 491 13.05 6.89 16.18
N CYS A 492 13.87 6.60 15.16
CA CYS A 492 13.49 5.82 13.98
C CYS A 492 14.43 4.61 13.83
N ALA A 493 13.86 3.46 13.49
CA ALA A 493 14.58 2.27 13.08
C ALA A 493 14.04 1.80 11.72
N ALA A 494 14.92 1.22 10.91
CA ALA A 494 14.55 0.60 9.65
C ALA A 494 15.01 -0.86 9.61
N TYR A 495 14.38 -1.66 8.76
CA TYR A 495 14.66 -3.08 8.56
C TYR A 495 14.34 -3.45 7.10
N ASP A 496 14.62 -4.70 6.71
CA ASP A 496 14.41 -5.22 5.35
C ASP A 496 15.41 -4.66 4.30
N LEU A 497 16.64 -5.18 4.35
CA LEU A 497 17.78 -4.70 3.55
C LEU A 497 18.03 -5.56 2.29
N GLN A 498 16.99 -6.22 1.79
CA GLN A 498 17.06 -7.15 0.63
C GLN A 498 17.51 -6.50 -0.68
N TYR A 499 17.28 -5.19 -0.81
CA TYR A 499 17.62 -4.40 -1.99
C TYR A 499 18.76 -3.42 -1.73
N CYS A 500 19.52 -3.63 -0.65
CA CYS A 500 20.66 -2.81 -0.29
C CYS A 500 21.79 -2.95 -1.32
N GLY A 501 22.37 -1.83 -1.73
CA GLY A 501 23.41 -1.82 -2.75
C GLY A 501 23.88 -0.43 -3.13
N GLY A 502 24.83 -0.35 -4.06
CA GLY A 502 25.43 0.90 -4.49
C GLY A 502 24.44 1.81 -5.23
N GLY A 503 24.50 3.11 -4.99
CA GLY A 503 23.67 4.08 -5.71
C GLY A 503 23.67 5.48 -5.12
N SER A 504 22.90 6.37 -5.76
CA SER A 504 22.56 7.66 -5.18
C SER A 504 21.57 7.48 -4.02
N GLY A 505 21.91 8.01 -2.84
CA GLY A 505 21.02 7.99 -1.67
C GLY A 505 19.69 8.74 -1.90
N LEU A 506 19.60 9.55 -2.96
CA LEU A 506 18.36 10.24 -3.32
C LEU A 506 17.29 9.28 -3.85
N LYS A 507 17.65 8.06 -4.26
CA LYS A 507 16.66 7.02 -4.56
C LYS A 507 15.82 6.68 -3.33
N ASP A 508 16.45 6.48 -2.17
CA ASP A 508 15.71 6.21 -0.93
C ASP A 508 14.92 7.43 -0.45
N VAL A 509 15.49 8.65 -0.57
CA VAL A 509 14.78 9.89 -0.21
C VAL A 509 13.53 10.06 -1.06
N VAL A 510 13.64 9.92 -2.38
CA VAL A 510 12.50 9.99 -3.29
C VAL A 510 11.46 8.93 -2.92
N TYR A 511 11.90 7.71 -2.63
CA TYR A 511 10.96 6.65 -2.32
C TYR A 511 10.20 6.91 -1.02
N LEU A 512 10.86 7.43 0.01
CA LEU A 512 10.21 7.87 1.26
C LEU A 512 9.17 8.97 1.00
N LEU A 513 9.55 10.02 0.28
CA LEU A 513 8.67 11.16 -0.01
C LEU A 513 7.46 10.71 -0.83
N ALA A 514 7.67 9.83 -1.80
CA ALA A 514 6.60 9.31 -2.64
C ALA A 514 5.69 8.32 -1.91
N SER A 515 6.22 7.50 -1.00
CA SER A 515 5.48 6.35 -0.45
C SER A 515 4.68 6.66 0.81
N GLY A 516 5.13 7.58 1.68
CA GLY A 516 4.47 7.71 2.98
C GLY A 516 4.56 9.05 3.70
N VAL A 517 5.19 10.08 3.12
CA VAL A 517 5.14 11.43 3.70
C VAL A 517 3.76 12.05 3.55
N SER A 518 3.27 12.75 4.56
CA SER A 518 2.00 13.48 4.47
C SER A 518 2.01 14.44 3.27
N SER A 519 1.01 14.33 2.40
CA SER A 519 0.87 15.18 1.20
C SER A 519 0.84 16.68 1.54
N ARG A 520 0.45 17.06 2.77
CA ARG A 520 0.50 18.45 3.25
C ARG A 520 1.91 19.02 3.26
N LEU A 521 2.93 18.20 3.57
CA LEU A 521 4.33 18.62 3.59
C LEU A 521 4.92 18.77 2.18
N LEU A 522 4.30 18.13 1.20
CA LEU A 522 4.68 18.16 -0.22
C LEU A 522 3.76 19.06 -1.04
N GLY A 523 2.81 19.74 -0.40
CA GLY A 523 1.82 20.61 -1.05
C GLY A 523 2.42 21.91 -1.59
N SER A 524 3.64 22.26 -1.20
CA SER A 524 4.37 23.41 -1.74
C SER A 524 5.85 23.09 -2.00
N PRO A 525 6.50 23.79 -2.95
CA PRO A 525 7.94 23.68 -3.19
C PRO A 525 8.79 23.99 -1.95
N GLU A 526 8.33 24.87 -1.06
CA GLU A 526 9.02 25.24 0.18
C GLU A 526 9.03 24.08 1.19
N GLY A 527 7.93 23.33 1.29
CA GLY A 527 7.85 22.14 2.15
C GLY A 527 8.80 21.04 1.69
N GLU A 528 8.79 20.72 0.39
CA GLU A 528 9.76 19.80 -0.23
C GLU A 528 11.21 20.25 0.02
N ALA A 529 11.51 21.53 -0.23
CA ALA A 529 12.84 22.07 -0.03
C ALA A 529 13.28 22.02 1.44
N ALA A 530 12.37 22.25 2.40
CA ALA A 530 12.67 22.15 3.82
C ALA A 530 13.06 20.73 4.23
N LEU A 531 12.37 19.71 3.71
CA LEU A 531 12.71 18.30 3.93
C LEU A 531 14.06 17.92 3.31
N LEU A 532 14.32 18.34 2.06
CA LEU A 532 15.60 18.11 1.41
C LEU A 532 16.76 18.79 2.13
N ARG A 533 16.55 20.01 2.65
CA ARG A 533 17.55 20.73 3.45
C ARG A 533 17.84 20.02 4.77
N HIS A 534 16.81 19.48 5.42
CA HIS A 534 16.99 18.66 6.63
C HIS A 534 17.87 17.45 6.34
N TYR A 535 17.53 16.66 5.32
CA TYR A 535 18.33 15.51 4.90
C TYR A 535 19.77 15.90 4.54
N HIS A 536 19.96 16.97 3.75
CA HIS A 536 21.29 17.44 3.35
C HIS A 536 22.15 17.85 4.56
N ALA A 537 21.58 18.60 5.50
CA ALA A 537 22.30 19.05 6.69
C ALA A 537 22.78 17.86 7.54
N GLU A 538 21.91 16.89 7.77
CA GLU A 538 22.21 15.67 8.52
C GLU A 538 23.25 14.81 7.79
N LEU A 539 23.14 14.70 6.46
CA LEU A 539 24.08 13.93 5.63
C LEU A 539 25.48 14.54 5.72
N VAL A 540 25.59 15.87 5.52
CA VAL A 540 26.87 16.58 5.59
C VAL A 540 27.47 16.47 7.00
N ALA A 541 26.64 16.51 8.05
CA ALA A 541 27.11 16.30 9.42
C ALA A 541 27.71 14.89 9.61
N GLY A 542 27.04 13.84 9.11
CA GLY A 542 27.57 12.48 9.13
C GLY A 542 28.84 12.32 8.28
N LEU A 543 28.90 12.94 7.09
CA LEU A 543 30.07 12.89 6.22
C LEU A 543 31.29 13.53 6.87
N ARG A 544 31.12 14.63 7.63
CA ARG A 544 32.20 15.23 8.44
C ARG A 544 32.71 14.27 9.50
N GLN A 545 31.83 13.51 10.15
CA GLN A 545 32.23 12.51 11.14
C GLN A 545 33.04 11.38 10.49
N LEU A 546 32.58 10.86 9.36
CA LEU A 546 33.31 9.83 8.60
C LEU A 546 34.67 10.35 8.11
N ALA A 547 34.73 11.58 7.57
CA ALA A 547 35.97 12.20 7.11
C ALA A 547 36.96 12.42 8.26
N ALA A 548 36.49 12.91 9.42
CA ALA A 548 37.33 13.14 10.59
C ALA A 548 37.86 11.84 11.20
N GLY A 549 37.07 10.76 11.18
CA GLY A 549 37.48 9.42 11.63
C GLY A 549 38.70 8.86 10.90
N GLY A 550 38.99 9.33 9.68
CA GLY A 550 40.19 8.95 8.91
C GLY A 550 41.46 9.74 9.26
N SER A 551 41.38 10.76 10.12
CA SER A 551 42.49 11.71 10.39
C SER A 551 43.22 11.50 11.72
N GLY A 552 42.84 10.48 12.51
CA GLY A 552 43.45 10.17 13.81
C GLY A 552 44.29 8.89 13.82
N GLY A 553 45.61 9.03 13.74
CA GLY A 553 46.59 8.07 14.30
C GLY A 553 46.92 6.82 13.47
N GLY A 554 48.15 6.77 12.95
CA GLY A 554 48.75 5.51 12.49
C GLY A 554 48.82 4.50 13.63
N GLY A 555 48.21 3.32 13.43
CA GLY A 555 48.34 2.20 14.37
C GLY A 555 47.19 1.18 14.44
N GLY A 556 46.04 1.39 13.81
CA GLY A 556 44.92 0.44 13.77
C GLY A 556 44.42 0.20 12.35
N GLY A 557 44.03 -1.03 12.02
CA GLY A 557 43.89 -1.55 10.65
C GLY A 557 42.93 -0.79 9.73
N GLN A 558 43.20 -0.92 8.43
CA GLN A 558 42.44 -0.40 7.28
C GLN A 558 40.99 -0.94 7.13
N GLY A 559 40.37 -1.47 8.19
CA GLY A 559 39.20 -2.37 8.12
C GLY A 559 37.90 -1.93 8.80
N ASP A 560 37.87 -0.87 9.61
CA ASP A 560 36.73 -0.68 10.53
C ASP A 560 35.50 0.02 9.93
N CYS A 561 35.65 1.01 9.05
CA CYS A 561 34.49 1.76 8.51
C CYS A 561 34.01 1.21 7.15
N VAL A 562 32.70 1.16 6.93
CA VAL A 562 32.09 0.70 5.66
C VAL A 562 32.35 1.70 4.52
N GLY A 563 32.09 2.99 4.78
CA GLY A 563 32.33 4.08 3.84
C GLY A 563 33.82 4.45 3.70
N CYS A 564 34.11 5.30 2.72
CA CYS A 564 35.44 5.79 2.39
C CYS A 564 35.65 7.22 2.95
N PRO A 565 36.50 7.42 3.97
CA PRO A 565 36.76 8.74 4.56
C PRO A 565 37.24 9.80 3.56
N ALA A 566 38.06 9.41 2.57
CA ALA A 566 38.55 10.33 1.55
C ALA A 566 37.44 10.83 0.61
N LYS A 567 36.55 9.94 0.17
CA LYS A 567 35.36 10.32 -0.63
C LYS A 567 34.38 11.15 0.20
N ALA A 568 34.25 10.86 1.50
CA ALA A 568 33.43 11.65 2.41
C ALA A 568 33.98 13.08 2.56
N ALA A 569 35.30 13.25 2.72
CA ALA A 569 35.95 14.56 2.77
C ALA A 569 35.70 15.38 1.48
N GLN A 570 35.82 14.74 0.31
CA GLN A 570 35.49 15.37 -0.96
C GLN A 570 34.01 15.80 -1.04
N ALA A 571 33.09 14.97 -0.53
CA ALA A 571 31.67 15.27 -0.51
C ALA A 571 31.30 16.40 0.46
N VAL A 572 31.99 16.55 1.60
CA VAL A 572 31.79 17.69 2.51
C VAL A 572 32.05 19.03 1.82
N GLU A 573 33.02 19.08 0.90
CA GLU A 573 33.36 20.28 0.14
C GLU A 573 32.52 20.44 -1.13
N GLY A 574 32.22 19.35 -1.83
CA GLY A 574 31.67 19.37 -3.18
C GLY A 574 30.18 19.02 -3.30
N TYR A 575 29.59 18.32 -2.34
CA TYR A 575 28.17 17.93 -2.40
C TYR A 575 27.27 19.01 -1.81
N THR A 576 27.18 20.13 -2.52
CA THR A 576 26.33 21.27 -2.11
C THR A 576 24.83 20.91 -2.17
N PHE A 577 23.99 21.78 -1.63
CA PHE A 577 22.54 21.58 -1.71
C PHE A 577 22.05 21.57 -3.16
N GLU A 578 22.66 22.37 -4.03
CA GLU A 578 22.36 22.41 -5.47
C GLU A 578 22.75 21.10 -6.16
N ALA A 579 23.90 20.51 -5.81
CA ALA A 579 24.30 19.19 -6.32
C ALA A 579 23.32 18.10 -5.88
N LEU A 580 22.90 18.14 -4.61
CA LEU A 580 21.85 17.24 -4.10
C LEU A 580 20.52 17.43 -4.84
N GLN A 581 20.11 18.66 -5.13
CA GLN A 581 18.90 18.92 -5.89
C GLN A 581 19.00 18.36 -7.32
N ALA A 582 20.17 18.40 -7.96
CA ALA A 582 20.38 17.79 -9.26
C ALA A 582 20.21 16.26 -9.22
N ASP A 583 20.80 15.57 -8.23
CA ASP A 583 20.61 14.13 -8.04
C ASP A 583 19.15 13.78 -7.70
N PHE A 584 18.50 14.60 -6.88
CA PHE A 584 17.08 14.44 -6.54
C PHE A 584 16.19 14.51 -7.77
N LYS A 585 16.42 15.47 -8.68
CA LYS A 585 15.68 15.56 -9.94
C LYS A 585 15.80 14.27 -10.74
N LEU A 586 17.02 13.72 -10.88
CA LEU A 586 17.24 12.48 -11.63
C LEU A 586 16.61 11.27 -10.96
N ALA A 587 16.76 11.13 -9.64
CA ALA A 587 16.14 10.04 -8.89
C ALA A 587 14.61 10.10 -8.95
N LEU A 588 14.02 11.30 -8.92
CA LEU A 588 12.56 11.46 -9.04
C LEU A 588 12.06 11.10 -10.44
N LEU A 589 12.79 11.46 -11.48
CA LEU A 589 12.44 11.07 -12.85
C LEU A 589 12.56 9.56 -13.06
N ASP A 590 13.62 8.93 -12.54
CA ASP A 590 13.79 7.47 -12.60
C ASP A 590 12.70 6.73 -11.79
N TYR A 591 12.30 7.28 -10.64
CA TYR A 591 11.16 6.78 -9.87
C TYR A 591 9.85 6.88 -10.66
N VAL A 592 9.54 8.05 -11.24
CA VAL A 592 8.30 8.23 -12.01
C VAL A 592 8.32 7.38 -13.27
N ARG A 593 9.48 7.13 -13.90
CA ARG A 593 9.63 6.15 -14.98
C ARG A 593 9.17 4.76 -14.52
N PHE A 594 9.66 4.29 -13.38
CA PHE A 594 9.22 3.00 -12.83
C PHE A 594 7.71 2.98 -12.60
N MET A 595 7.18 3.99 -11.91
CA MET A 595 5.74 4.06 -11.59
C MET A 595 4.84 4.19 -12.82
N ALA A 596 5.32 4.82 -13.89
CA ALA A 596 4.59 4.96 -15.14
C ALA A 596 4.40 3.64 -15.90
N GLY A 597 5.27 2.67 -15.67
CA GLY A 597 5.17 1.30 -16.21
C GLY A 597 4.54 0.30 -15.25
N TRP A 598 4.72 0.51 -13.95
CA TRP A 598 4.28 -0.42 -12.90
C TRP A 598 2.88 -0.12 -12.34
N GLY A 599 2.54 1.17 -12.20
CA GLY A 599 1.30 1.64 -11.58
C GLY A 599 1.56 2.67 -10.48
N PHE A 600 0.76 3.73 -10.43
CA PHE A 600 0.96 4.84 -9.50
C PHE A 600 0.23 4.66 -8.15
N TRP A 601 0.90 4.98 -7.04
CA TRP A 601 0.36 5.01 -5.68
C TRP A 601 1.14 5.99 -4.80
N GLY A 602 0.62 6.28 -3.60
CA GLY A 602 1.21 7.23 -2.66
C GLY A 602 1.03 8.67 -3.13
N ASN A 603 2.06 9.50 -3.00
CA ASN A 603 2.07 10.91 -3.41
C ASN A 603 2.20 11.09 -4.94
N THR A 604 1.38 10.35 -5.71
CA THR A 604 1.35 10.33 -7.18
C THR A 604 1.22 11.72 -7.79
N SER A 605 0.30 12.54 -7.29
CA SER A 605 0.06 13.88 -7.82
C SER A 605 1.30 14.77 -7.69
N TRP A 606 1.98 14.70 -6.54
CA TRP A 606 3.23 15.42 -6.30
C TRP A 606 4.34 14.90 -7.22
N ALA A 607 4.62 13.59 -7.20
CA ALA A 607 5.72 13.02 -7.97
C ALA A 607 5.54 13.29 -9.49
N SER A 608 4.31 13.13 -9.98
CA SER A 608 3.97 13.40 -11.39
C SER A 608 4.14 14.87 -11.75
N ALA A 609 3.65 15.80 -10.90
CA ALA A 609 3.79 17.23 -11.16
C ALA A 609 5.27 17.65 -11.23
N ARG A 610 6.08 17.19 -10.27
CA ARG A 610 7.52 17.47 -10.21
C ARG A 610 8.28 16.86 -11.39
N ALA A 611 7.99 15.62 -11.76
CA ALA A 611 8.61 14.98 -12.93
C ALA A 611 8.33 15.76 -14.22
N ARG A 612 7.09 16.24 -14.43
CA ARG A 612 6.77 17.08 -15.60
C ARG A 612 7.57 18.38 -15.62
N THR A 613 7.74 19.04 -14.47
CA THR A 613 8.61 20.23 -14.36
C THR A 613 10.06 19.88 -14.69
N PHE A 614 10.60 18.81 -14.12
CA PHE A 614 12.02 18.46 -14.31
C PHE A 614 12.35 17.95 -15.72
N LEU A 615 11.41 17.29 -16.39
CA LEU A 615 11.56 16.93 -17.81
C LEU A 615 11.73 18.16 -18.69
N ALA A 616 10.94 19.20 -18.44
CA ALA A 616 11.05 20.46 -19.17
C ALA A 616 12.42 21.14 -18.93
N ASP A 617 12.92 21.11 -17.69
CA ASP A 617 14.24 21.67 -17.33
C ASP A 617 15.41 20.94 -18.02
N LEU A 618 15.31 19.63 -18.24
CA LEU A 618 16.39 18.81 -18.79
C LEU A 618 16.50 18.85 -20.32
N ALA A 619 15.61 19.57 -21.01
CA ALA A 619 15.51 19.58 -22.47
C ALA A 619 15.42 18.17 -23.10
N LEU A 620 14.84 17.21 -22.37
CA LEU A 620 14.58 15.83 -22.79
C LEU A 620 13.17 15.64 -23.40
N ALA A 621 12.59 16.73 -23.93
CA ALA A 621 11.21 16.78 -24.44
C ALA A 621 11.12 16.53 -25.95
#